data_AF-A0A7Y3C615-F1
#
_entry.id   AF-A0A7Y3C615-F1
#
_cell.length_a   1.000
_cell.length_b   1.000
_cell.length_c   1.000
_cell.angle_alpha   90.00
_cell.angle_beta   90.00
_cell.angle_gamma   90.00
#
_symmetry.space_group_name_H-M   'P 1'
#
loop_
_entity.id
_entity.type
_entity.pdbx_description
1 polymer ?
#
loop_
_entity_poly.entity_id
_entity_poly.type
_entity_poly.pdbx_seq_one_letter_code
_entity_poly.pdbx_strand_id
1 'polypeptide(L)'
;MSAERKQIEAELKKHCIPILRILGFKGSFPNFYRDVKGFVSLINFQFYSSGGSFCINLSYAEPDRANVYYRKETEPKNLKVSQTTEHIRLGAKRKGDDKWFSFGKTNYGEYRGKPISILDLVSSINILIKTQAEEWWANKREQTKS
;
A
#
# COMPACT_ATOMS: atom_id res chain seq x y z
N MET A 1 -17.63 -11.31 -6.51
CA MET A 1 -16.68 -10.27 -6.98
C MET A 1 -17.17 -9.69 -8.29
N SER A 2 -17.24 -8.36 -8.42
CA SER A 2 -17.69 -7.71 -9.67
C SER A 2 -16.67 -7.86 -10.81
N ALA A 3 -17.09 -7.62 -12.06
CA ALA A 3 -16.21 -7.68 -13.23
C ALA A 3 -15.10 -6.62 -13.15
N GLU A 4 -15.45 -5.40 -12.73
CA GLU A 4 -14.53 -4.27 -12.55
C GLU A 4 -13.48 -4.59 -11.48
N ARG A 5 -13.90 -5.25 -10.38
CA ARG A 5 -12.99 -5.69 -9.31
C ARG A 5 -11.94 -6.67 -9.82
N LYS A 6 -12.32 -7.61 -10.69
CA LYS A 6 -11.39 -8.56 -11.31
C LYS A 6 -10.45 -7.86 -12.29
N GLN A 7 -10.98 -6.93 -13.08
CA GLN A 7 -10.20 -6.16 -14.05
C GLN A 7 -9.12 -5.31 -13.37
N ILE A 8 -9.48 -4.50 -12.37
CA ILE A 8 -8.50 -3.69 -11.64
C ILE A 8 -7.46 -4.55 -10.94
N GLU A 9 -7.82 -5.73 -10.42
CA GLU A 9 -6.86 -6.64 -9.82
C GLU A 9 -5.85 -7.18 -10.84
N ALA A 10 -6.33 -7.57 -12.02
CA ALA A 10 -5.49 -8.05 -13.09
C ALA A 10 -4.50 -6.96 -13.54
N GLU A 11 -4.98 -5.73 -13.70
CA GLU A 11 -4.14 -4.60 -14.10
C GLU A 11 -3.12 -4.21 -13.02
N LEU A 12 -3.50 -4.19 -11.73
CA LEU A 12 -2.55 -4.00 -10.63
C LEU A 12 -1.49 -5.10 -10.61
N LYS A 13 -1.89 -6.37 -10.81
CA LYS A 13 -0.95 -7.50 -10.86
C LYS A 13 0.00 -7.40 -12.03
N LYS A 14 -0.50 -6.99 -13.21
CA LYS A 14 0.27 -6.87 -14.44
C LYS A 14 1.24 -5.70 -14.42
N HIS A 15 0.88 -4.58 -13.78
CA HIS A 15 1.62 -3.32 -13.92
C HIS A 15 2.26 -2.80 -12.64
N CYS A 16 1.67 -3.05 -11.46
CA CYS A 16 2.22 -2.56 -10.19
C CYS A 16 3.16 -3.58 -9.53
N ILE A 17 2.85 -4.87 -9.60
CA ILE A 17 3.70 -5.91 -8.99
C ILE A 17 5.11 -5.91 -9.60
N PRO A 18 5.31 -5.84 -10.93
CA PRO A 18 6.66 -5.76 -11.49
C PRO A 18 7.46 -4.57 -10.98
N ILE A 19 6.82 -3.40 -10.80
CA ILE A 19 7.47 -2.23 -10.20
C ILE A 19 7.90 -2.50 -8.75
N LEU A 20 7.02 -3.10 -7.95
CA LEU A 20 7.36 -3.50 -6.58
C LEU A 20 8.55 -4.48 -6.56
N ARG A 21 8.60 -5.45 -7.48
CA ARG A 21 9.73 -6.39 -7.60
C ARG A 21 11.04 -5.68 -7.94
N ILE A 22 11.01 -4.76 -8.91
CA ILE A 22 12.19 -3.95 -9.28
C ILE A 22 12.70 -3.15 -8.08
N LEU A 23 11.80 -2.64 -7.25
CA LEU A 23 12.12 -1.92 -6.01
C LEU A 23 12.57 -2.84 -4.86
N GLY A 24 12.63 -4.16 -5.07
CA GLY A 24 13.10 -5.14 -4.08
C GLY A 24 12.02 -5.68 -3.15
N PHE A 25 10.74 -5.41 -3.40
CA PHE A 25 9.65 -5.97 -2.59
C PHE A 25 9.43 -7.47 -2.86
N LYS A 26 9.28 -8.22 -1.76
CA LYS A 26 8.92 -9.64 -1.67
C LYS A 26 7.46 -9.78 -1.20
N GLY A 27 6.95 -11.01 -1.13
CA GLY A 27 5.56 -11.30 -0.75
C GLY A 27 4.61 -11.46 -1.93
N SER A 28 3.31 -11.48 -1.68
CA SER A 28 2.27 -11.74 -2.68
C SER A 28 1.06 -10.84 -2.46
N PHE A 29 0.36 -10.50 -3.53
CA PHE A 29 -0.84 -9.66 -3.43
C PHE A 29 -1.84 -10.25 -2.42
N PRO A 30 -2.38 -9.45 -1.48
CA PRO A 30 -2.32 -7.99 -1.42
C PRO A 30 -1.17 -7.41 -0.57
N ASN A 31 -0.27 -8.22 -0.02
CA ASN A 31 0.75 -7.80 0.96
C ASN A 31 2.17 -7.96 0.41
N PHE A 32 2.93 -6.87 0.43
CA PHE A 32 4.34 -6.91 0.06
C PHE A 32 5.19 -6.27 1.15
N TYR A 33 6.42 -6.75 1.24
CA TYR A 33 7.39 -6.28 2.21
C TYR A 33 8.77 -6.13 1.55
N ARG A 34 9.59 -5.23 2.06
CA ARG A 34 10.99 -5.07 1.67
C ARG A 34 11.80 -4.83 2.93
N ASP A 35 12.75 -5.71 3.21
CA ASP A 35 13.66 -5.59 4.34
C ASP A 35 15.00 -5.01 3.87
N VAL A 36 15.40 -3.88 4.45
CA VAL A 36 16.71 -3.26 4.25
C VAL A 36 17.34 -3.03 5.61
N LYS A 37 18.33 -3.85 5.96
CA LYS A 37 19.08 -3.78 7.22
C LYS A 37 18.16 -3.78 8.46
N GLY A 38 17.12 -4.61 8.47
CA GLY A 38 16.18 -4.76 9.59
C GLY A 38 14.98 -3.81 9.52
N PHE A 39 15.08 -2.71 8.76
CA PHE A 39 13.94 -1.84 8.49
C PHE A 39 13.05 -2.47 7.42
N VAL A 40 11.83 -2.82 7.81
CA VAL A 40 10.88 -3.51 6.92
C VAL A 40 9.87 -2.51 6.39
N SER A 41 9.96 -2.15 5.12
CA SER A 41 8.91 -1.39 4.42
C SER A 41 7.74 -2.31 4.08
N LEU A 42 6.51 -1.88 4.33
CA LEU A 42 5.28 -2.67 4.12
C LEU A 42 4.30 -1.92 3.22
N ILE A 43 3.71 -2.63 2.27
CA ILE A 43 2.65 -2.10 1.40
C ILE A 43 1.50 -3.11 1.29
N ASN A 44 0.27 -2.63 1.46
CA ASN A 44 -0.94 -3.44 1.41
C ASN A 44 -1.99 -2.83 0.48
N PHE A 45 -2.60 -3.64 -0.38
CA PHE A 45 -3.74 -3.25 -1.23
C PHE A 45 -5.04 -3.67 -0.55
N GLN A 46 -5.82 -2.72 -0.05
CA GLN A 46 -7.05 -2.98 0.68
C GLN A 46 -8.27 -2.52 -0.13
N PHE A 47 -9.09 -3.47 -0.55
CA PHE A 47 -10.33 -3.16 -1.27
C PHE A 47 -11.44 -2.78 -0.31
N TYR A 48 -12.26 -1.83 -0.72
CA TYR A 48 -13.46 -1.48 0.03
C TYR A 48 -14.47 -2.63 -0.03
N SER A 49 -15.08 -2.95 1.11
CA SER A 49 -16.02 -4.08 1.23
C SER A 49 -17.27 -3.89 0.37
N SER A 50 -17.73 -2.65 0.20
CA SER A 50 -18.85 -2.32 -0.69
C SER A 50 -18.44 -2.21 -2.16
N GLY A 51 -17.17 -2.42 -2.52
CA GLY A 51 -16.69 -2.36 -3.89
C GLY A 51 -16.38 -0.96 -4.42
N GLY A 52 -16.11 -0.87 -5.72
CA GLY A 52 -15.88 0.38 -6.44
C GLY A 52 -14.56 1.11 -6.16
N SER A 53 -13.87 0.79 -5.07
CA SER A 53 -12.63 1.47 -4.68
C SER A 53 -11.69 0.59 -3.84
N PHE A 54 -10.43 1.03 -3.74
CA PHE A 54 -9.43 0.46 -2.85
C PHE A 54 -8.50 1.56 -2.33
N CYS A 55 -7.81 1.30 -1.22
CA CYS A 55 -6.68 2.09 -0.77
C CYS A 55 -5.40 1.25 -0.80
N ILE A 56 -4.27 1.96 -0.79
CA ILE A 56 -2.95 1.34 -0.66
C ILE A 56 -2.37 1.88 0.64
N ASN A 57 -2.21 1.00 1.62
CA ASN A 57 -1.67 1.35 2.93
C ASN A 57 -0.15 1.13 2.92
N LEU A 58 0.60 2.14 3.34
CA LEU A 58 2.03 2.10 3.57
C LEU A 58 2.29 2.04 5.06
N SER A 59 3.24 1.21 5.45
CA SER A 59 3.75 1.15 6.82
C SER A 59 5.21 0.71 6.84
N TYR A 60 5.83 0.65 8.01
CA TYR A 60 7.14 0.08 8.22
C TYR A 60 7.24 -0.58 9.60
N ALA A 61 8.23 -1.46 9.77
CA ALA A 61 8.74 -1.82 11.08
C ALA A 61 10.20 -1.43 11.24
N GLU A 62 10.50 -0.86 12.40
CA GLU A 62 11.84 -0.47 12.82
C GLU A 62 12.72 -1.70 13.08
N PRO A 63 14.06 -1.58 12.98
CA PRO A 63 14.97 -2.69 13.24
C PRO A 63 14.77 -3.35 14.60
N ASP A 64 14.46 -2.56 15.63
CA ASP A 64 14.20 -3.01 17.01
C ASP A 64 12.72 -3.36 17.28
N ARG A 65 11.86 -3.17 16.27
CA ARG A 65 10.41 -3.39 16.34
C ARG A 65 9.70 -2.50 17.37
N ALA A 66 10.23 -1.32 17.68
CA ALA A 66 9.59 -0.37 18.62
C ALA A 66 8.18 0.02 18.18
N ASN A 67 7.96 0.22 16.88
CA ASN A 67 6.68 0.61 16.30
C ASN A 67 5.74 -0.56 15.95
N VAL A 68 6.07 -1.79 16.35
CA VAL A 68 5.21 -2.98 16.21
C VAL A 68 4.51 -3.23 17.55
N TYR A 69 3.19 -3.06 17.61
CA TYR A 69 2.47 -3.08 18.89
C TYR A 69 2.09 -4.48 19.39
N TYR A 70 2.13 -5.50 18.53
CA TYR A 70 1.91 -6.90 18.92
C TYR A 70 2.72 -7.86 18.06
N ARG A 71 3.10 -9.00 18.67
CA ARG A 71 3.93 -10.05 18.03
C ARG A 71 5.19 -9.46 17.39
N LYS A 72 6.01 -8.76 18.18
CA LYS A 72 7.25 -8.07 17.73
C LYS A 72 8.24 -9.03 17.07
N GLU A 73 8.20 -10.30 17.46
CA GLU A 73 8.96 -11.43 16.91
C GLU A 73 8.51 -11.88 15.51
N THR A 74 7.46 -11.29 14.95
CA THR A 74 6.95 -11.66 13.61
C THR A 74 8.05 -11.47 12.56
N GLU A 75 8.38 -12.54 11.84
CA GLU A 75 9.32 -12.46 10.71
C GLU A 75 8.85 -11.45 9.65
N PRO A 76 9.77 -10.74 8.96
CA PRO A 76 9.43 -9.75 7.94
C PRO A 76 8.43 -10.23 6.88
N LYS A 77 8.49 -11.51 6.49
CA LYS A 77 7.60 -12.10 5.48
C LYS A 77 6.13 -12.22 5.92
N ASN A 78 5.89 -12.25 7.23
CA ASN A 78 4.58 -12.40 7.84
C ASN A 78 4.05 -11.09 8.42
N LEU A 79 4.89 -10.06 8.48
CA LEU A 79 4.55 -8.78 9.05
C LEU A 79 3.53 -8.05 8.17
N LYS A 80 2.48 -7.50 8.79
CA LYS A 80 1.41 -6.78 8.11
C LYS A 80 1.35 -5.32 8.53
N VAL A 81 0.84 -4.47 7.63
CA VAL A 81 0.55 -3.05 7.92
C VAL A 81 -0.32 -2.87 9.17
N SER A 82 -1.22 -3.82 9.46
CA SER A 82 -2.07 -3.76 10.65
C SER A 82 -1.32 -3.99 11.98
N GLN A 83 -0.06 -4.44 11.95
CA GLN A 83 0.76 -4.74 13.14
C GLN A 83 1.54 -3.55 13.68
N THR A 84 1.60 -2.48 12.90
CA THR A 84 2.45 -1.31 13.14
C THR A 84 1.61 -0.13 13.61
N THR A 85 2.20 0.75 14.41
CA THR A 85 1.52 1.94 14.95
C THR A 85 1.46 3.11 13.98
N GLU A 86 2.35 3.16 12.98
CA GLU A 86 2.43 4.24 12.01
C GLU A 86 2.11 3.77 10.59
N HIS A 87 1.13 4.41 9.96
CA HIS A 87 0.78 4.14 8.56
C HIS A 87 0.29 5.41 7.87
N ILE A 88 0.42 5.43 6.54
CA ILE A 88 -0.15 6.45 5.66
C ILE A 88 -0.75 5.78 4.43
N ARG A 89 -1.75 6.38 3.81
CA ARG A 89 -2.26 5.92 2.52
C ARG A 89 -1.49 6.54 1.37
N LEU A 90 -1.15 5.75 0.37
CA LEU A 90 -0.53 6.25 -0.84
C LEU A 90 -1.44 7.30 -1.50
N GLY A 91 -0.89 8.47 -1.80
CA GLY A 91 -1.57 9.64 -2.33
C GLY A 91 -2.23 10.55 -1.29
N ALA A 92 -2.10 10.26 0.01
CA ALA A 92 -2.50 11.16 1.09
C ALA A 92 -1.57 12.38 1.15
N LYS A 93 -2.11 13.58 1.43
CA LYS A 93 -1.27 14.79 1.61
C LYS A 93 -0.84 14.96 3.06
N ARG A 94 -1.63 14.45 4.00
CA ARG A 94 -1.40 14.51 5.45
C ARG A 94 -1.68 13.15 6.10
N LYS A 95 -1.11 12.92 7.29
CA LYS A 95 -1.43 11.75 8.11
C LYS A 95 -2.92 11.79 8.46
N GLY A 96 -3.62 10.68 8.25
CA GLY A 96 -5.07 10.57 8.47
C GLY A 96 -5.94 10.88 7.25
N ASP A 97 -5.39 11.38 6.14
CA ASP A 97 -6.18 11.59 4.93
C ASP A 97 -6.72 10.27 4.36
N ASP A 98 -8.03 10.25 4.07
CA ASP A 98 -8.75 9.09 3.55
C ASP A 98 -8.60 8.99 2.02
N LYS A 99 -7.40 8.66 1.53
CA LYS A 99 -7.18 8.48 0.08
C LYS A 99 -7.74 7.14 -0.40
N TRP A 100 -8.64 7.22 -1.40
CA TRP A 100 -9.19 6.07 -2.14
C TRP A 100 -8.90 6.19 -3.64
N PHE A 101 -8.66 5.05 -4.27
CA PHE A 101 -8.54 4.87 -5.71
C PHE A 101 -9.85 4.26 -6.20
N SER A 102 -10.61 5.02 -6.99
CA SER A 102 -11.97 4.65 -7.41
C SER A 102 -11.99 4.22 -8.86
N PHE A 103 -12.47 3.00 -9.07
CA PHE A 103 -12.55 2.33 -10.37
C PHE A 103 -13.99 1.97 -10.76
N GLY A 104 -14.96 2.16 -9.86
CA GLY A 104 -16.35 1.80 -10.12
C GLY A 104 -17.29 2.25 -9.01
N LYS A 105 -18.56 1.84 -9.15
CA LYS A 105 -19.58 2.07 -8.14
C LYS A 105 -19.48 1.04 -7.01
N THR A 106 -19.94 1.42 -5.83
CA THR A 106 -20.25 0.50 -4.74
C THR A 106 -21.45 -0.38 -5.09
N ASN A 107 -21.73 -1.38 -4.27
CA ASN A 107 -22.93 -2.21 -4.38
C ASN A 107 -24.25 -1.44 -4.17
N TYR A 108 -24.19 -0.22 -3.63
CA TYR A 108 -25.33 0.72 -3.51
C TYR A 108 -25.29 1.84 -4.56
N GLY A 109 -24.44 1.73 -5.58
CA GLY A 109 -24.50 2.59 -6.77
C GLY A 109 -23.73 3.92 -6.69
N GLU A 110 -22.91 4.13 -5.66
CA GLU A 110 -22.17 5.38 -5.44
C GLU A 110 -20.68 5.27 -5.78
N TYR A 111 -20.05 6.39 -6.14
CA TYR A 111 -18.60 6.47 -6.32
C TYR A 111 -17.92 7.02 -5.06
N ARG A 112 -16.82 6.39 -4.65
CA ARG A 112 -15.99 6.90 -3.54
C ARG A 112 -14.94 7.89 -4.03
N GLY A 113 -15.34 9.12 -4.32
CA GLY A 113 -14.48 10.10 -4.99
C GLY A 113 -14.52 9.98 -6.50
N LYS A 114 -13.65 10.71 -7.22
CA LYS A 114 -13.73 10.82 -8.68
C LYS A 114 -13.18 9.55 -9.37
N PRO A 115 -14.01 8.79 -10.10
CA PRO A 115 -13.50 7.66 -10.88
C PRO A 115 -12.63 8.18 -12.02
N ILE A 116 -11.52 7.49 -12.27
CA ILE A 116 -10.68 7.69 -13.45
C ILE A 116 -10.47 6.33 -14.14
N SER A 117 -9.88 6.31 -15.33
CA SER A 117 -9.66 5.06 -16.04
C SER A 117 -8.72 4.12 -15.25
N ILE A 118 -8.87 2.81 -15.43
CA ILE A 118 -8.02 1.82 -14.75
C ILE A 118 -6.53 2.03 -15.11
N LEU A 119 -6.25 2.39 -16.37
CA LEU A 119 -4.88 2.65 -16.82
C LEU A 119 -4.28 3.89 -16.15
N ASP A 120 -5.07 4.96 -15.99
CA ASP A 120 -4.63 6.16 -15.27
C ASP A 120 -4.42 5.89 -13.77
N LEU A 121 -5.29 5.06 -13.16
CA LEU A 121 -5.11 4.62 -11.77
C LEU A 121 -3.78 3.92 -11.58
N VAL A 122 -3.53 2.89 -12.39
CA VAL A 122 -2.31 2.09 -12.33
C VAL A 122 -1.05 2.94 -12.58
N SER A 123 -1.11 3.84 -13.58
CA SER A 123 0.00 4.74 -13.90
C SER A 123 0.28 5.69 -12.74
N SER A 124 -0.77 6.29 -12.16
CA SER A 124 -0.65 7.17 -10.99
C SER A 124 -0.10 6.44 -9.77
N ILE A 125 -0.55 5.20 -9.52
CA ILE A 125 -0.05 4.36 -8.42
C ILE A 125 1.44 4.07 -8.59
N ASN A 126 1.87 3.72 -9.81
CA ASN A 126 3.28 3.45 -10.09
C ASN A 126 4.17 4.69 -9.87
N ILE A 127 3.68 5.88 -10.25
CA ILE A 127 4.38 7.15 -9.98
C ILE A 127 4.48 7.37 -8.47
N LEU A 128 3.35 7.26 -7.74
CA LEU A 128 3.31 7.49 -6.29
C LEU A 128 4.17 6.49 -5.51
N ILE A 129 4.23 5.22 -5.94
CA ILE A 129 5.12 4.20 -5.34
C ILE A 129 6.59 4.63 -5.48
N LYS A 130 7.00 5.06 -6.68
CA LYS A 130 8.40 5.44 -6.97
C LYS A 130 8.81 6.78 -6.37
N THR A 131 7.84 7.61 -6.00
CA THR A 131 8.07 8.96 -5.46
C THR A 131 7.70 8.98 -3.98
N GLN A 132 6.44 9.26 -3.69
CA GLN A 132 5.94 9.47 -2.34
C GLN A 132 6.23 8.30 -1.38
N ALA A 133 6.04 7.05 -1.81
CA ALA A 133 6.22 5.92 -0.90
C ALA A 133 7.70 5.73 -0.53
N GLU A 134 8.60 5.79 -1.53
CA GLU A 134 10.05 5.72 -1.31
C GLU A 134 10.55 6.86 -0.42
N GLU A 135 10.12 8.10 -0.68
CA GLU A 135 10.44 9.27 0.15
C GLU A 135 9.96 9.09 1.59
N TRP A 136 8.72 8.62 1.76
CA TRP A 136 8.16 8.38 3.09
C TRP A 136 8.96 7.35 3.88
N TRP A 137 9.29 6.20 3.27
CA TRP A 137 10.14 5.20 3.94
C TRP A 137 11.57 5.68 4.18
N ALA A 138 12.14 6.51 3.30
CA ALA A 138 13.46 7.11 3.49
C ALA A 138 13.48 8.01 4.73
N ASN A 139 12.52 8.94 4.83
CA ASN A 139 12.37 9.83 5.97
C ASN A 139 12.19 9.05 7.29
N LYS A 140 11.39 7.98 7.27
CA LYS A 140 11.21 7.11 8.45
C LYS A 140 12.48 6.36 8.83
N ARG A 141 13.25 5.85 7.87
CA ARG A 141 14.56 5.24 8.14
C ARG A 141 15.55 6.23 8.77
N GLU A 142 15.55 7.48 8.33
CA GLU A 142 16.45 8.51 8.87
C GLU A 142 16.09 8.86 10.31
N GLN A 143 14.80 9.00 10.62
CA GLN A 143 14.31 9.26 11.98
C GLN A 143 14.68 8.14 12.97
N THR A 144 14.75 6.89 12.52
CA THR A 144 15.10 5.73 13.38
C THR A 144 16.59 5.58 13.68
N LYS A 145 17.46 6.39 13.06
CA LYS A 145 18.91 6.35 13.29
C LYS A 145 19.39 7.35 14.35
N SER A 146 18.51 8.27 14.76
CA SER A 146 18.79 9.31 15.76
C SER A 146 18.35 8.83 17.15
#